data_AF-A0A945DU99-F1
#
_entry.id   AF-A0A945DU99-F1
#
_cell.length_a   1.000
_cell.length_b   1.000
_cell.length_c   1.000
_cell.angle_alpha   90.00
_cell.angle_beta   90.00
_cell.angle_gamma   90.00
#
_symmetry.space_group_name_H-M   'P 1'
#
loop_
_entity.id
_entity.type
_entity.pdbx_description
1 polymer ?
#
loop_
_entity_poly.entity_id
_entity_poly.type
_entity_poly.pdbx_seq_one_letter_code
_entity_poly.pdbx_strand_id
1 'polypeptide(L)'
;MSDIFPRWTNRLPGQIIFGLLLIGGVVTAGLNYYFTPKYTRVGYQPTQPVPFSHSIHVKQLGLDCRYCHDGVEKSWYSNVPAADTCMNCHSAVRADDPKLEPVRASYKDANK
;
A
#
# COMPACT_ATOMS: atom_id res chain seq x y z
N MET A 1 -30.00 2.23 -61.13
CA MET A 1 -29.02 2.04 -60.05
C MET A 1 -29.76 2.36 -58.78
N SER A 2 -30.29 1.38 -58.07
CA SER A 2 -31.25 1.72 -57.02
C SER A 2 -30.83 1.00 -55.77
N ASP A 3 -29.93 1.70 -55.10
CA ASP A 3 -29.48 1.54 -53.74
C ASP A 3 -29.06 0.10 -53.39
N ILE A 4 -27.76 -0.14 -53.62
CA ILE A 4 -26.99 -1.33 -53.18
C ILE A 4 -27.25 -1.66 -51.70
N PHE A 5 -27.73 -0.69 -50.91
CA PHE A 5 -28.10 -0.86 -49.52
C PHE A 5 -29.60 -0.64 -49.28
N PRO A 6 -30.27 -1.54 -48.55
CA PRO A 6 -31.68 -1.35 -48.20
C PRO A 6 -31.89 -0.14 -47.28
N ARG A 7 -33.09 0.47 -47.28
CA ARG A 7 -33.41 1.68 -46.49
C ARG A 7 -33.15 1.57 -44.98
N TRP A 8 -33.19 0.36 -44.42
CA TRP A 8 -32.87 0.14 -42.99
C TRP A 8 -31.41 0.51 -42.67
N THR A 9 -30.52 0.43 -43.67
CA THR A 9 -29.10 0.81 -43.58
C THR A 9 -28.92 2.28 -43.22
N ASN A 10 -29.90 3.15 -43.53
CA ASN A 10 -29.84 4.57 -43.17
C ASN A 10 -29.81 4.81 -41.64
N ARG A 11 -30.22 3.81 -40.84
CA ARG A 11 -30.18 3.87 -39.37
C ARG A 11 -28.81 3.44 -38.80
N LEU A 12 -28.03 2.66 -39.55
CA LEU A 12 -26.75 2.10 -39.07
C LEU A 12 -25.72 3.16 -38.68
N PRO A 13 -25.49 4.24 -39.46
CA PRO A 13 -24.51 5.26 -39.08
C PRO A 13 -24.82 5.89 -37.71
N GLY A 14 -26.10 6.15 -37.41
CA GLY A 14 -26.52 6.69 -36.12
C GLY A 14 -26.30 5.74 -34.95
N GLN A 15 -26.57 4.45 -35.14
CA GLN A 15 -26.32 3.41 -34.12
C GLN A 15 -24.84 3.24 -33.82
N ILE A 16 -24.00 3.28 -34.86
CA ILE A 16 -22.54 3.19 -34.73
C ILE A 16 -22.01 4.39 -33.93
N ILE A 17 -22.43 5.61 -34.27
CA ILE A 17 -22.02 6.84 -33.56
C ILE A 17 -22.41 6.78 -32.08
N PHE A 18 -23.64 6.35 -31.77
CA PHE A 18 -24.11 6.22 -30.40
C PHE A 18 -23.32 5.18 -29.59
N GLY A 19 -23.06 4.01 -30.19
CA GLY A 19 -22.26 2.96 -29.54
C GLY A 19 -20.84 3.41 -29.22
N LEU A 20 -20.20 4.14 -30.14
CA LEU A 20 -18.86 4.68 -29.93
C LEU A 20 -18.81 5.70 -28.77
N LEU A 21 -19.82 6.57 -28.66
CA LEU A 21 -19.90 7.56 -27.58
C LEU A 21 -20.11 6.90 -26.21
N LEU A 22 -20.95 5.87 -26.13
CA LEU A 22 -21.15 5.12 -24.89
C LEU A 22 -19.86 4.43 -24.42
N ILE A 23 -19.16 3.75 -25.32
CA ILE A 23 -17.90 3.07 -25.00
C ILE A 23 -16.86 4.11 -24.55
N GLY A 24 -16.73 5.23 -25.27
CA GLY A 24 -15.82 6.31 -24.92
C GLY A 24 -16.08 6.89 -23.53
N GLY A 25 -17.35 7.07 -23.16
CA GLY A 25 -17.74 7.55 -21.83
C GLY A 25 -17.39 6.58 -20.70
N VAL A 26 -17.68 5.30 -20.90
CA VAL A 26 -17.41 4.25 -19.91
C VAL A 26 -15.91 4.11 -19.61
N VAL A 27 -15.07 4.08 -20.65
CA VAL A 27 -13.61 3.95 -20.48
C VAL A 27 -13.03 5.17 -19.76
N THR A 28 -13.50 6.37 -20.11
CA THR A 28 -13.02 7.63 -19.52
C THR A 28 -13.36 7.71 -18.03
N ALA A 29 -14.56 7.30 -17.63
CA ALA A 29 -14.96 7.27 -16.23
C ALA A 29 -14.16 6.23 -15.44
N GLY A 30 -13.91 5.05 -16.02
CA GLY A 30 -13.10 4.00 -15.38
C GLY A 30 -11.67 4.46 -15.07
N LEU A 31 -11.00 5.06 -16.05
CA LEU A 31 -9.61 5.52 -15.87
C LEU A 31 -9.49 6.60 -14.79
N ASN A 32 -10.43 7.53 -14.71
CA ASN A 32 -10.39 8.58 -13.70
C ASN A 32 -10.55 8.04 -12.28
N TYR A 33 -11.35 6.99 -12.10
CA TYR A 33 -11.55 6.42 -10.79
C TYR A 33 -10.35 5.60 -10.31
N TYR A 34 -9.78 4.74 -11.19
CA TYR A 34 -8.68 3.84 -10.84
C TYR A 34 -7.29 4.52 -10.74
N PHE A 35 -7.15 5.79 -11.14
CA PHE A 35 -5.88 6.55 -11.03
C PHE A 35 -5.83 7.50 -9.81
N THR A 36 -6.66 7.26 -8.79
CA THR A 36 -6.65 7.96 -7.49
C THR A 36 -5.56 7.43 -6.53
N PRO A 37 -5.18 8.13 -5.43
CA PRO A 37 -4.20 7.70 -4.38
C PRO A 37 -4.29 6.25 -3.92
N LYS A 38 -5.49 5.70 -4.07
CA LYS A 38 -5.84 4.28 -3.97
C LYS A 38 -4.92 3.34 -4.79
N TYR A 39 -4.39 3.78 -5.91
CA TYR A 39 -3.39 3.08 -6.74
C TYR A 39 -2.11 3.91 -6.91
N THR A 40 -2.08 5.13 -6.38
CA THR A 40 -1.04 6.13 -6.65
C THR A 40 -0.20 6.55 -5.44
N ARG A 41 -0.25 5.81 -4.31
CA ARG A 41 0.67 6.01 -3.18
C ARG A 41 1.24 4.70 -2.61
N VAL A 42 1.70 3.89 -3.56
CA VAL A 42 2.60 2.76 -3.34
C VAL A 42 3.98 3.32 -2.97
N GLY A 43 4.50 2.98 -1.79
CA GLY A 43 5.74 3.59 -1.30
C GLY A 43 5.53 4.93 -0.57
N TYR A 44 4.28 5.25 -0.21
CA TYR A 44 4.01 6.24 0.83
C TYR A 44 4.79 5.93 2.10
N GLN A 45 5.66 6.85 2.49
CA GLN A 45 6.52 6.74 3.67
C GLN A 45 6.29 7.95 4.55
N PRO A 46 5.34 7.88 5.50
CA PRO A 46 5.13 8.95 6.45
C PRO A 46 6.31 9.05 7.40
N THR A 47 6.60 10.26 7.87
CA THR A 47 7.59 10.49 8.92
C THR A 47 7.19 9.70 10.16
N GLN A 48 8.01 8.71 10.51
CA GLN A 48 7.76 7.85 11.66
C GLN A 48 8.24 8.53 12.95
N PRO A 49 7.54 8.37 14.08
CA PRO A 49 7.99 8.85 15.39
C PRO A 49 9.35 8.26 15.80
N VAL A 50 9.60 7.01 15.37
CA VAL A 50 10.89 6.33 15.50
C VAL A 50 11.42 6.07 14.10
N PRO A 51 12.65 6.51 13.76
CA PRO A 51 13.22 6.29 12.43
C PRO A 51 13.71 4.84 12.26
N PHE A 52 12.80 3.88 12.32
CA PHE A 52 13.10 2.46 12.20
C PHE A 52 13.55 2.12 10.78
N SER A 53 14.61 1.31 10.68
CA SER A 53 15.19 0.88 9.40
C SER A 53 15.08 -0.62 9.23
N HIS A 54 14.13 -1.08 8.39
CA HIS A 54 14.06 -2.48 7.96
C HIS A 54 15.35 -2.94 7.28
N SER A 55 16.08 -2.04 6.61
CA SER A 55 17.31 -2.39 5.89
C SER A 55 18.43 -2.85 6.84
N ILE A 56 18.62 -2.17 7.97
CA ILE A 56 19.63 -2.58 8.95
C ILE A 56 19.24 -3.94 9.55
N HIS A 57 18.00 -4.05 10.02
CA HIS A 57 17.53 -5.24 10.74
C HIS A 57 17.44 -6.49 9.83
N VAL A 58 16.90 -6.37 8.63
CA VAL A 58 16.69 -7.51 7.74
C VAL A 58 17.88 -7.73 6.81
N LYS A 59 18.36 -6.69 6.11
CA LYS A 59 19.39 -6.88 5.06
C LYS A 59 20.82 -7.00 5.61
N GLN A 60 21.15 -6.25 6.66
CA GLN A 60 22.52 -6.28 7.21
C GLN A 60 22.67 -7.32 8.31
N LEU A 61 21.70 -7.39 9.21
CA LEU A 61 21.74 -8.33 10.34
C LEU A 61 21.10 -9.69 10.02
N GLY A 62 20.37 -9.81 8.92
CA GLY A 62 19.77 -11.07 8.48
C GLY A 62 18.61 -11.54 9.35
N LEU A 63 17.97 -10.63 10.12
CA LEU A 63 16.82 -11.01 10.93
C LEU A 63 15.67 -11.46 10.03
N ASP A 64 15.13 -12.63 10.35
CA ASP A 64 13.95 -13.17 9.69
C ASP A 64 12.76 -12.23 9.95
N CYS A 65 11.91 -12.03 8.93
CA CYS A 65 10.72 -11.18 9.04
C CYS A 65 9.86 -11.55 10.25
N ARG A 66 9.76 -12.85 10.57
CA ARG A 66 8.96 -13.43 11.65
C ARG A 66 9.49 -13.12 13.04
N TYR A 67 10.71 -12.60 13.17
CA TYR A 67 11.23 -12.20 14.48
C TYR A 67 10.44 -11.02 15.06
N CYS A 68 10.12 -10.04 14.22
CA CYS A 68 9.30 -8.88 14.63
C CYS A 68 7.83 -9.04 14.26
N HIS A 69 7.56 -9.79 13.19
CA HIS A 69 6.23 -10.06 12.66
C HIS A 69 5.81 -11.51 12.95
N ASP A 70 5.90 -11.91 14.23
CA ASP A 70 5.69 -13.28 14.69
C ASP A 70 4.32 -13.86 14.35
N GLY A 71 3.34 -12.98 14.12
CA GLY A 71 1.99 -13.36 13.76
C GLY A 71 1.82 -13.83 12.31
N VAL A 72 2.74 -13.54 11.39
CA VAL A 72 2.51 -13.67 9.91
C VAL A 72 2.11 -15.08 9.44
N GLU A 73 2.52 -16.13 10.14
CA GLU A 73 2.18 -17.53 9.80
C GLU A 73 0.96 -18.06 10.55
N LYS A 74 0.66 -17.49 11.73
CA LYS A 74 -0.38 -17.96 12.65
C LYS A 74 -1.66 -17.14 12.55
N SER A 75 -1.56 -15.94 11.98
CA SER A 75 -2.60 -14.91 11.99
C SER A 75 -2.79 -14.33 10.60
N TRP A 76 -4.00 -13.86 10.32
CA TRP A 76 -4.38 -13.23 9.06
C TRP A 76 -3.90 -11.77 8.94
N TYR A 77 -3.38 -11.20 10.02
CA TYR A 77 -2.70 -9.91 10.05
C TYR A 77 -1.34 -10.07 10.72
N SER A 78 -0.38 -9.27 10.27
CA SER A 78 0.94 -9.20 10.87
C SER A 78 1.02 -8.07 11.89
N ASN A 79 1.51 -8.36 13.11
CA ASN A 79 1.66 -7.38 14.19
C ASN A 79 2.77 -6.37 13.89
N VAL A 80 2.61 -5.12 14.35
CA VAL A 80 3.76 -4.26 14.62
C VAL A 80 4.32 -4.69 15.99
N PRO A 81 5.64 -4.89 16.15
CA PRO A 81 6.21 -5.47 17.37
C PRO A 81 6.03 -4.58 18.61
N ALA A 82 6.03 -5.20 19.79
CA ALA A 82 6.03 -4.49 21.08
C ALA A 82 7.40 -3.87 21.38
N ALA A 83 7.41 -2.85 22.25
CA ALA A 83 8.65 -2.20 22.66
C ALA A 83 9.66 -3.20 23.28
N ASP A 84 9.19 -4.25 23.98
CA ASP A 84 10.04 -5.31 24.53
C ASP A 84 10.88 -6.01 23.44
N THR A 85 10.30 -6.24 22.24
CA THR A 85 11.02 -6.83 21.10
C THR A 85 12.21 -5.99 20.67
N CYS A 86 12.02 -4.66 20.66
CA CYS A 86 13.10 -3.71 20.39
C CYS A 86 14.15 -3.75 21.52
N MET A 87 13.68 -3.78 22.78
CA MET A 87 14.54 -3.71 23.97
C MET A 87 15.32 -5.00 24.27
N ASN A 88 14.94 -6.13 23.67
CA ASN A 88 15.73 -7.37 23.69
C ASN A 88 17.18 -7.15 23.24
N CYS A 89 17.42 -6.19 22.34
CA CYS A 89 18.75 -5.80 21.91
C CYS A 89 19.09 -4.36 22.27
N HIS A 90 18.13 -3.43 22.14
CA HIS A 90 18.39 -2.00 22.33
C HIS A 90 18.57 -1.58 23.80
N SER A 91 18.44 -2.49 24.75
CA SER A 91 18.93 -2.31 26.13
C SER A 91 20.46 -2.24 26.20
N ALA A 92 21.17 -2.82 25.23
CA ALA A 92 22.63 -2.79 25.13
C ALA A 92 23.12 -2.10 23.84
N VAL A 93 22.42 -2.29 22.72
CA VAL A 93 22.80 -1.74 21.42
C VAL A 93 22.20 -0.35 21.26
N ARG A 94 23.06 0.68 21.19
CA ARG A 94 22.63 2.09 21.09
C ARG A 94 21.68 2.50 22.22
N ALA A 95 21.88 1.96 23.42
CA ALA A 95 20.99 2.14 24.56
C ALA A 95 20.65 3.61 24.85
N ASP A 96 21.61 4.52 24.67
CA ASP A 96 21.47 5.96 24.95
C ASP A 96 21.17 6.81 23.71
N ASP A 97 20.92 6.20 22.54
CA ASP A 97 20.61 6.97 21.33
C ASP A 97 19.30 7.75 21.54
N PRO A 98 19.29 9.08 21.36
CA PRO A 98 18.09 9.90 21.59
C PRO A 98 16.94 9.51 20.67
N LYS A 99 17.22 8.92 19.50
CA LYS A 99 16.18 8.45 18.56
C LYS A 99 15.35 7.30 19.11
N LEU A 100 15.88 6.58 20.10
CA LEU A 100 15.17 5.48 20.76
C LEU A 100 14.38 5.94 21.98
N GLU A 101 14.37 7.23 22.32
CA GLU A 101 13.59 7.74 23.46
C GLU A 101 12.11 7.36 23.39
N PRO A 102 11.41 7.47 22.24
CA PRO A 102 10.02 7.04 22.15
C PRO A 102 9.83 5.54 22.42
N VAL A 103 10.81 4.71 22.04
CA VAL A 103 10.79 3.26 22.30
C VAL A 103 11.01 2.97 23.78
N ARG A 104 11.98 3.63 24.41
CA ARG A 104 12.26 3.48 25.85
C ARG A 104 11.09 3.99 26.71
N ALA A 105 10.49 5.11 26.32
CA ALA A 105 9.31 5.64 26.99
C ALA A 105 8.15 4.64 26.91
N SER A 106 7.90 4.07 25.71
CA SER A 106 6.88 3.03 25.52
C SER A 106 7.18 1.76 26.32
N TYR A 107 8.44 1.32 26.36
CA TYR A 107 8.86 0.15 27.14
C TYR A 107 8.64 0.35 28.65
N LYS A 108 9.07 1.50 29.18
CA LYS A 108 8.89 1.84 30.59
C LYS A 108 7.41 1.90 30.95
N ASP A 109 6.59 2.48 30.08
CA ASP A 109 5.16 2.63 30.35
C ASP A 109 4.41 1.28 30.31
N ALA A 110 4.75 0.41 29.36
CA ALA A 110 4.18 -0.93 29.25
C ALA A 110 4.54 -1.84 30.43
N ASN A 111 5.63 -1.53 31.14
CA ASN A 111 6.15 -2.28 32.28
C ASN A 111 6.01 -1.53 33.62
N LYS A 112 5.16 -0.50 33.69
CA LYS A 112 4.65 0.10 34.94
C LYS A 112 3.41 -0.66 35.39
#